data_AF-A0AAU8CQK2-F1
#
_entry.id   AF-A0AAU8CQK2-F1
#
_cell.length_a   1.000
_cell.length_b   1.000
_cell.length_c   1.000
_cell.angle_alpha   90.00
_cell.angle_beta   90.00
_cell.angle_gamma   90.00
#
_symmetry.space_group_name_H-M   'P 1'
#
loop_
_entity.id
_entity.type
_entity.pdbx_description
1 polymer ?
#
loop_
_entity_poly.entity_id
_entity_poly.type
_entity_poly.pdbx_seq_one_letter_code
_entity_poly.pdbx_strand_id
1 'polypeptide(L)'
;MHKPINPYLVLALAIALPGAGHVAVRDAPRGLAFAFFVVLFSVISYMTTTSDQTFIGRHAGGLFVWALSIPDAYRRARLLATR
;
A
#
# COMPACT_ATOMS: atom_id res chain seq x y z
N MET A 1 16.79 -0.55 -21.00
CA MET A 1 15.45 -0.62 -20.38
C MET A 1 15.47 -1.80 -19.42
N HIS A 2 15.16 -1.59 -18.14
CA HIS A 2 15.17 -2.69 -17.16
C HIS A 2 13.95 -3.58 -17.39
N LYS A 3 14.14 -4.90 -17.30
CA LYS A 3 13.06 -5.88 -17.43
C LYS A 3 11.97 -5.58 -16.38
N PRO A 4 10.70 -5.46 -16.77
CA PRO A 4 9.62 -5.27 -15.82
C PRO A 4 9.56 -6.46 -14.86
N ILE A 5 9.39 -6.17 -13.56
CA ILE A 5 9.21 -7.19 -12.52
C ILE A 5 7.87 -7.89 -12.76
N ASN A 6 7.81 -9.20 -12.48
CA ASN A 6 6.58 -9.96 -12.57
C ASN A 6 5.46 -9.28 -11.74
N PRO A 7 4.30 -8.93 -12.34
CA PRO A 7 3.22 -8.25 -11.64
C PRO A 7 2.72 -8.97 -10.39
N TYR A 8 2.76 -10.31 -10.35
CA TYR A 8 2.39 -11.08 -9.16
C TYR A 8 3.38 -10.91 -8.00
N LEU A 9 4.66 -10.67 -8.29
CA LEU A 9 5.65 -10.37 -7.27
C LEU A 9 5.45 -8.96 -6.72
N VAL A 10 5.09 -8.00 -7.58
CA VAL A 10 4.69 -6.65 -7.13
C VAL A 10 3.44 -6.71 -6.25
N LEU A 11 2.45 -7.53 -6.62
CA LEU A 11 1.26 -7.76 -5.82
C LEU A 11 1.60 -8.32 -4.44
N ALA A 12 2.45 -9.36 -4.38
CA ALA A 12 2.90 -9.95 -3.12
C ALA A 12 3.61 -8.91 -2.22
N LEU A 13 4.49 -8.08 -2.80
CA LEU A 13 5.15 -7.00 -2.07
C LEU A 13 4.15 -5.95 -1.54
N ALA A 14 3.18 -5.55 -2.35
CA ALA A 14 2.16 -4.58 -1.94
C ALA A 14 1.25 -5.10 -0.81
N ILE A 15 0.97 -6.41 -0.80
CA ILE A 15 0.23 -7.08 0.28
C ILE A 15 1.08 -7.19 1.55
N ALA A 16 2.40 -7.39 1.42
CA ALA A 16 3.28 -7.56 2.58
C ALA A 16 3.52 -6.23 3.32
N LEU A 17 3.74 -5.14 2.58
CA LEU A 17 4.11 -3.84 3.14
C LEU A 17 3.48 -2.68 2.35
N PRO A 18 2.98 -1.64 3.03
CA PRO A 18 2.42 -0.47 2.36
C PRO A 18 3.50 0.26 1.55
N GLY A 19 3.21 0.52 0.28
CA GLY A 19 4.11 1.22 -0.64
C GLY A 19 5.24 0.38 -1.25
N ALA A 20 5.48 -0.86 -0.78
CA ALA A 20 6.58 -1.70 -1.29
C ALA A 20 6.40 -2.09 -2.78
N GLY A 21 5.16 -2.33 -3.21
CA GLY A 21 4.86 -2.58 -4.62
C GLY A 21 5.24 -1.41 -5.53
N HIS A 22 5.11 -0.17 -5.06
CA HIS A 22 5.49 1.03 -5.81
C HIS A 22 7.01 1.17 -5.96
N VAL A 23 7.77 0.82 -4.92
CA VAL A 23 9.23 0.74 -5.00
C VAL A 23 9.67 -0.29 -6.03
N ALA A 24 8.99 -1.45 -6.10
CA ALA A 24 9.27 -2.50 -7.07
C ALA A 24 9.05 -2.04 -8.53
N VAL A 25 8.05 -1.18 -8.78
CA VAL A 25 7.83 -0.55 -10.10
C VAL A 25 8.63 0.75 -10.29
N ARG A 26 9.59 1.05 -9.40
CA ARG A 26 10.48 2.21 -9.45
C ARG A 26 9.76 3.56 -9.31
N ASP A 27 8.60 3.58 -8.68
CA ASP A 27 7.85 4.78 -8.30
C ASP A 27 7.87 4.98 -6.77
N ALA A 28 9.08 5.17 -6.24
CA ALA A 28 9.31 5.33 -4.80
C ALA A 28 8.56 6.53 -4.17
N PRO A 29 8.42 7.70 -4.83
CA PRO A 29 7.65 8.82 -4.25
C PRO A 29 6.20 8.45 -3.95
N ARG A 30 5.55 7.71 -4.85
CA ARG A 30 4.19 7.24 -4.62
C ARG A 30 4.11 6.17 -3.54
N GLY A 31 5.09 5.26 -3.48
CA GLY A 31 5.19 4.28 -2.40
C GLY A 31 5.30 4.92 -1.03
N LEU A 32 6.16 5.93 -0.91
CA LEU A 32 6.32 6.69 0.33
C LEU A 32 5.04 7.45 0.70
N ALA A 33 4.33 8.03 -0.27
CA ALA A 33 3.05 8.69 -0.03
C ALA A 33 2.03 7.70 0.55
N PHE A 34 1.89 6.50 -0.02
CA PHE A 34 1.01 5.47 0.55
C PHE A 34 1.44 5.05 1.95
N ALA A 35 2.72 4.77 2.18
CA ALA A 35 3.23 4.41 3.51
C ALA A 35 2.93 5.51 4.55
N PHE A 36 3.17 6.77 4.19
CA PHE A 36 2.86 7.92 5.02
C PHE A 36 1.36 8.00 5.35
N PHE A 37 0.48 7.90 4.35
CA PHE A 37 -0.96 7.96 4.58
C PHE A 37 -1.49 6.75 5.36
N VAL A 38 -0.94 5.55 5.18
CA VAL A 38 -1.27 4.39 6.01
C VAL A 38 -0.98 4.68 7.47
N VAL A 39 0.22 5.18 7.79
CA VAL A 39 0.58 5.54 9.16
C VAL A 39 -0.29 6.68 9.68
N LEU A 40 -0.45 7.75 8.91
CA LEU A 40 -1.24 8.93 9.30
C LEU A 40 -2.69 8.54 9.63
N PHE A 41 -3.37 7.82 8.72
CA PHE A 41 -4.76 7.43 8.93
C PHE A 41 -4.90 6.33 10.00
N SER A 42 -3.88 5.51 10.20
CA SER A 42 -3.84 4.58 11.32
C SER A 42 -3.79 5.32 12.66
N VAL A 43 -2.96 6.35 12.77
CA VAL A 43 -2.86 7.18 13.98
C VAL A 43 -4.14 7.97 14.20
N ILE A 44 -4.68 8.60 13.16
CA ILE A 44 -5.96 9.33 13.26
C ILE A 44 -7.06 8.38 13.74
N SER A 45 -7.20 7.21 13.11
CA SER A 45 -8.21 6.21 13.52
C SER A 45 -8.01 5.79 14.97
N TYR A 46 -6.77 5.58 15.39
CA TYR A 46 -6.46 5.17 16.76
C TYR A 46 -6.84 6.23 17.79
N MET A 47 -6.58 7.50 17.48
CA MET A 47 -6.87 8.65 18.35
C MET A 47 -8.37 8.97 18.43
N THR A 48 -9.14 8.67 17.39
CA THR A 48 -10.59 8.91 17.34
C THR A 48 -11.42 7.71 17.79
N THR A 49 -10.78 6.59 18.16
CA THR A 49 -11.47 5.36 18.56
C THR A 49 -11.26 5.06 20.04
N THR A 50 -12.25 4.42 20.68
CA THR A 50 -12.19 3.99 22.08
C THR A 50 -11.48 2.64 22.26
N SER A 51 -11.22 2.27 23.51
CA SER A 51 -10.65 0.96 23.88
C SER A 51 -11.59 -0.22 23.61
N ASP A 52 -12.89 0.03 23.42
CA ASP A 52 -13.88 -1.04 23.19
C ASP A 52 -13.76 -1.65 21.80
N GLN A 53 -13.13 -0.92 20.87
CA GLN A 53 -12.92 -1.42 19.52
C GLN A 53 -11.67 -2.31 19.43
N THR A 54 -11.75 -3.31 18.57
CA THR A 54 -10.64 -4.22 18.28
C THR A 54 -9.44 -3.48 17.71
N PHE A 55 -8.25 -4.10 17.80
CA PHE A 55 -7.03 -3.56 17.20
C PHE A 55 -7.20 -3.17 15.72
N ILE A 56 -7.84 -4.05 14.93
CA ILE A 56 -8.14 -3.82 13.52
C ILE A 56 -9.07 -2.60 13.35
N GLY A 57 -10.13 -2.50 14.17
CA GLY A 57 -11.05 -1.36 14.14
C GLY A 57 -10.35 -0.04 14.45
N ARG A 58 -9.45 -0.03 15.43
CA ARG A 58 -8.67 1.16 15.81
C ARG A 58 -7.66 1.60 14.73
N HIS A 59 -7.32 0.73 13.78
CA HIS A 59 -6.37 1.02 12.68
C HIS A 59 -7.07 1.04 11.31
N ALA A 60 -8.40 1.04 11.28
CA ALA A 60 -9.19 0.83 10.06
C ALA A 60 -8.86 1.83 8.94
N GLY A 61 -8.62 3.11 9.25
CA GLY A 61 -8.25 4.10 8.25
C GLY A 61 -6.91 3.80 7.59
N GLY A 62 -5.91 3.36 8.36
CA GLY A 62 -4.61 2.95 7.79
C GLY A 62 -4.73 1.70 6.94
N LEU A 63 -5.46 0.70 7.43
CA LEU A 63 -5.73 -0.55 6.69
C LEU A 63 -6.49 -0.29 5.40
N PHE A 64 -7.43 0.66 5.39
CA PHE A 64 -8.16 1.07 4.20
C PHE A 64 -7.22 1.67 3.14
N VAL A 65 -6.36 2.62 3.52
CA VAL A 65 -5.37 3.21 2.61
C VAL A 65 -4.41 2.14 2.08
N TRP A 66 -4.00 1.19 2.93
CA TRP A 66 -3.13 0.09 2.52
C TRP A 66 -3.82 -0.79 1.49
N ALA A 67 -5.08 -1.17 1.73
CA ALA A 67 -5.89 -1.93 0.80
C ALA A 67 -6.03 -1.24 -0.57
N LEU A 68 -6.18 0.09 -0.60
CA LEU A 68 -6.21 0.88 -1.85
C LEU A 68 -4.87 0.87 -2.60
N SER A 69 -3.75 0.78 -1.88
CA SER A 69 -2.41 0.77 -2.48
C SER A 69 -2.14 -0.50 -3.30
N ILE A 70 -2.73 -1.64 -2.90
CA ILE A 70 -2.51 -2.97 -3.49
C ILE A 70 -2.93 -3.02 -4.98
N PRO A 71 -4.20 -2.74 -5.35
CA PRO A 71 -4.62 -2.78 -6.75
C PRO A 71 -3.93 -1.69 -7.58
N ASP A 72 -3.55 -0.56 -6.99
CA ASP A 72 -2.81 0.50 -7.67
C ASP A 72 -1.40 0.04 -8.10
N ALA A 73 -0.63 -0.54 -7.17
CA ALA A 73 0.69 -1.09 -7.46
C ALA A 73 0.63 -2.21 -8.50
N TYR A 74 -0.31 -3.15 -8.34
CA TYR A 74 -0.50 -4.27 -9.26
C TYR A 74 -0.89 -3.79 -10.66
N ARG A 75 -1.84 -2.84 -10.78
CA ARG A 75 -2.26 -2.28 -12.06
C ARG A 75 -1.09 -1.62 -12.78
N ARG A 76 -0.24 -0.87 -12.07
CA ARG A 76 0.97 -0.26 -12.66
C ARG A 76 1.94 -1.32 -13.18
N ALA A 77 2.21 -2.35 -12.39
CA ALA A 77 3.07 -3.45 -12.83
C ALA A 77 2.54 -4.16 -14.08
N ARG A 78 1.22 -4.41 -14.13
CA ARG A 78 0.53 -4.96 -15.31
C ARG A 78 0.70 -4.07 -16.54
N LEU A 79 0.50 -2.76 -16.41
CA LEU A 79 0.66 -1.82 -17.51
C LEU A 79 2.10 -1.75 -18.02
N LEU A 80 3.09 -1.84 -17.13
CA LEU A 80 4.50 -1.88 -17.49
C LEU A 80 4.92 -3.21 -18.16
N ALA A 81 4.26 -4.31 -17.82
CA ALA A 81 4.54 -5.63 -18.41
C ALA A 81 3.96 -5.81 -19.82
N THR A 82 2.96 -5.00 -20.20
CA THR A 82 2.35 -5.01 -21.55
C THR A 82 3.04 -4.05 -22.52
N ARG A 83 3.86 -3.12 -22.02
CA ARG A 83 4.67 -2.20 -22.83
C ARG A 83 6.00 -2.85 -23.19
#